data_AF-A0A971W6I6-F1
#
_entry.id   AF-A0A971W6I6-F1
#
_cell.length_a   1.000
_cell.length_b   1.000
_cell.length_c   1.000
_cell.angle_alpha   90.00
_cell.angle_beta   90.00
_cell.angle_gamma   90.00
#
_symmetry.space_group_name_H-M   'P 1'
#
loop_
_entity.id
_entity.type
_entity.pdbx_description
1 polymer ?
#
loop_
_entity_poly.entity_id
_entity_poly.type
_entity_poly.pdbx_seq_one_letter_code
_entity_poly.pdbx_strand_id
1 'polypeptide(L)' 'MIPPSTKDIMNIASSKYAVVVAVAKRARVLSEQNKNDENNRLSTMVTEALDEITKGKVTLKLMPDATSKEA' A
#
# COMPACT_ATOMS: atom_id res chain seq x y z
N MET A 1 -3.64 -11.02 14.83
CA MET A 1 -3.57 -9.87 13.90
C MET A 1 -2.15 -9.35 13.95
N ILE A 2 -1.44 -9.35 12.82
CA ILE A 2 -0.08 -8.79 12.73
C ILE A 2 -0.23 -7.26 12.70
N PRO A 3 0.54 -6.49 13.50
CA PRO A 3 0.48 -5.03 13.52
C PRO A 3 0.69 -4.46 12.11
N PRO A 4 0.08 -3.30 11.78
CA PRO A 4 -0.36 -2.21 12.65
C PRO A 4 -1.85 -2.25 13.03
N SER A 5 -2.23 -1.53 14.09
CA SER A 5 -3.64 -1.37 14.44
C SER A 5 -4.35 -0.46 13.44
N THR A 6 -5.66 -0.60 13.30
CA THR A 6 -6.47 0.27 12.44
C THR A 6 -6.31 1.75 12.80
N LYS A 7 -6.06 2.06 14.08
CA LYS A 7 -5.81 3.44 14.55
C LYS A 7 -4.52 4.00 13.98
N ASP A 8 -3.45 3.21 13.99
CA ASP A 8 -2.14 3.64 13.45
C ASP A 8 -2.23 3.91 11.95
N ILE A 9 -2.99 3.07 11.25
CA ILE A 9 -3.24 3.22 9.82
C ILE A 9 -3.99 4.52 9.48
N MET A 10 -5.00 4.88 10.28
CA MET A 10 -5.80 6.09 10.10
C MET A 10 -5.03 7.38 10.42
N ASN A 11 -3.97 7.30 11.23
CA ASN A 11 -3.09 8.45 11.48
C ASN A 11 -2.19 8.78 10.28
N ILE A 12 -1.97 7.83 9.38
CA ILE A 12 -1.04 7.93 8.25
C ILE A 12 -1.78 8.23 6.94
N ALA A 13 -3.06 7.86 6.86
CA ALA A 13 -3.87 8.04 5.67
C ALA A 13 -5.28 8.53 6.00
N SER A 14 -5.79 9.40 5.15
CA SER A 14 -7.11 10.05 5.28
C SER A 14 -8.29 9.07 5.17
N SER A 15 -8.08 7.83 4.72
CA SER A 15 -9.12 6.82 4.52
C SER A 15 -8.57 5.40 4.60
N LYS A 16 -9.29 4.53 5.32
CA LYS A 16 -9.01 3.09 5.37
C LYS A 16 -8.97 2.43 3.98
N TYR A 17 -9.79 2.91 3.04
CA TYR A 17 -9.84 2.38 1.68
C TYR A 17 -8.62 2.83 0.86
N ALA A 18 -8.15 4.06 1.07
CA ALA A 18 -6.94 4.55 0.42
C ALA A 18 -5.72 3.70 0.80
N VAL A 19 -5.66 3.25 2.06
CA VAL A 19 -4.60 2.36 2.54
C VAL A 19 -4.66 1.00 1.85
N VAL A 20 -5.84 0.39 1.75
CA VAL A 20 -6.01 -0.91 1.08
C VAL A 20 -5.54 -0.83 -0.37
N VAL A 21 -5.97 0.21 -1.10
CA VAL A 21 -5.57 0.41 -2.51
C VAL A 21 -4.06 0.62 -2.62
N ALA A 22 -3.47 1.40 -1.72
CA ALA A 22 -2.04 1.65 -1.70
C ALA A 22 -1.21 0.40 -1.42
N VAL A 23 -1.58 -0.37 -0.40
CA VAL A 23 -0.95 -1.65 -0.04
C VAL A 23 -1.01 -2.60 -1.23
N ALA A 24 -2.16 -2.73 -1.88
CA ALA A 24 -2.32 -3.60 -3.05
C ALA A 24 -1.43 -3.18 -4.23
N LYS A 25 -1.36 -1.88 -4.53
CA LYS A 25 -0.46 -1.34 -5.56
C LYS A 25 1.00 -1.63 -5.24
N ARG A 26 1.42 -1.44 -3.98
CA ARG A 26 2.81 -1.67 -3.56
C ARG A 26 3.17 -3.16 -3.54
N ALA A 27 2.28 -4.01 -3.03
CA ALA A 27 2.47 -5.47 -3.05
C ALA A 27 2.63 -6.00 -4.48
N ARG A 28 1.91 -5.44 -5.47
CA ARG A 28 2.09 -5.79 -6.89
C ARG A 28 3.48 -5.43 -7.40
N VAL A 29 4.01 -4.26 -7.04
CA VAL A 29 5.38 -3.86 -7.42
C VAL A 29 6.40 -4.82 -6.81
N LEU A 30 6.27 -5.16 -5.53
CA LEU A 30 7.12 -6.15 -4.85
C LEU A 30 7.01 -7.53 -5.52
N SER A 31 5.81 -7.90 -5.97
CA SER A 31 5.59 -9.17 -6.68
C SER A 31 6.31 -9.25 -8.01
N GLU A 32 6.29 -8.19 -8.81
CA GLU A 32 7.01 -8.17 -10.09
C GLU A 32 8.52 -8.11 -9.88
N GLN A 33 8.99 -7.40 -8.85
CA GLN A 33 10.42 -7.32 -8.52
C GLN A 33 11.01 -8.67 -8.10
N ASN A 34 10.20 -9.52 -7.46
CA ASN A 34 10.65 -10.79 -6.91
C ASN A 34 10.01 -12.00 -7.61
N LYS A 35 9.63 -11.83 -8.89
CA LYS A 35 8.86 -12.79 -9.69
C LYS A 35 9.55 -14.16 -9.87
N ASN A 36 10.88 -14.20 -9.77
CA ASN A 36 11.69 -15.40 -9.98
C ASN A 36 12.10 -16.08 -8.66
N ASP A 37 11.65 -15.58 -7.52
CA ASP A 37 11.94 -16.18 -6.21
C ASP A 37 10.81 -17.15 -5.83
N GLU A 38 11.09 -18.45 -5.92
CA GLU A 38 10.13 -19.54 -5.61
C GLU A 38 9.69 -19.56 -4.14
N ASN A 39 10.45 -18.93 -3.23
CA ASN A 39 10.06 -18.82 -1.82
C ASN A 39 9.06 -17.69 -1.57
N ASN A 40 8.73 -16.91 -2.60
CA ASN A 40 8.00 -15.69 -2.40
C ASN A 40 6.49 -15.92 -2.29
N ARG A 41 5.98 -15.77 -1.07
CA ARG A 41 4.55 -15.88 -0.78
C ARG A 41 3.90 -14.50 -0.90
N LEU A 42 2.79 -14.41 -1.61
CA LEU A 42 1.97 -13.19 -1.73
C LEU A 42 1.67 -12.53 -0.37
N SER A 43 1.42 -13.34 0.67
CA SER A 43 1.19 -12.86 2.04
C SER A 43 2.36 -12.06 2.60
N THR A 44 3.60 -12.41 2.22
CA THR A 44 4.81 -11.72 2.66
C THR A 44 4.88 -10.33 2.04
N MET A 45 4.61 -10.19 0.73
CA MET A 45 4.63 -8.91 0.03
C MET A 45 3.56 -7.95 0.53
N VAL A 46 2.38 -8.45 0.87
CA VAL A 46 1.30 -7.62 1.45
C VAL A 46 1.70 -7.11 2.84
N THR A 47 2.33 -7.97 3.63
CA THR A 47 2.82 -7.61 4.97
C THR A 47 3.95 -6.58 4.87
N GLU A 48 4.89 -6.77 3.96
CA GLU A 48 5.99 -5.85 3.70
C GLU A 48 5.50 -4.50 3.16
N ALA A 49 4.58 -4.50 2.19
CA ALA A 49 3.98 -3.29 1.66
C ALA A 49 3.26 -2.47 2.75
N LEU A 50 2.55 -3.14 3.66
CA LEU A 50 1.89 -2.48 4.79
C LEU A 50 2.91 -1.87 5.75
N ASP A 51 3.99 -2.58 6.06
CA ASP A 51 5.08 -2.11 6.92
C ASP A 51 5.83 -0.90 6.31
N GLU A 52 6.07 -0.91 5.00
CA GLU A 52 6.67 0.22 4.30
C GLU A 52 5.80 1.48 4.34
N ILE A 53 4.49 1.33 4.15
CA ILE A 53 3.53 2.44 4.21
C ILE A 53 3.45 2.98 5.64
N THR A 54 3.39 2.12 6.66
CA THR A 54 3.26 2.57 8.04
C THR A 54 4.52 3.20 8.61
N LYS A 55 5.70 2.80 8.11
CA LYS A 55 6.99 3.45 8.40
C LYS A 55 7.23 4.72 7.58
N GLY A 56 6.30 5.10 6.70
CA GLY A 56 6.44 6.28 5.84
C GLY A 56 7.49 6.14 4.72
N LYS A 57 7.99 4.92 4.46
CA LYS A 57 8.90 4.64 3.34
C LYS A 57 8.22 4.82 1.99
N VAL A 58 6.91 4.60 1.94
CA VAL A 58 6.05 4.82 0.77
C VAL A 58 4.99 5.84 1.12
N THR A 59 5.02 7.01 0.46
CA THR A 59 4.04 8.09 0.70
C THR A 59 2.87 7.98 -0.26
N LEU A 60 1.65 8.08 0.27
CA LEU A 60 0.43 8.10 -0.51
C LEU A 60 0.17 9.52 -1.01
N LYS A 61 0.53 9.81 -2.26
CA LYS A 61 0.08 11.03 -2.93
C LYS A 61 -1.25 10.76 -3.61
N LEU A 62 -2.32 11.36 -3.08
CA LEU A 62 -3.57 11.51 -3.82
C LEU A 62 -3.26 12.43 -4.99
N MET A 63 -3.13 11.85 -6.18
CA MET A 63 -3.20 12.65 -7.39
C MET A 63 -4.65 13.15 -7.50
N PRO A 64 -4.88 14.45 -7.72
CA PRO A 64 -6.23 14.92 -8.01
C PRO A 64 -6.76 14.16 -9.22
N ASP A 65 -8.01 13.70 -9.13
CA ASP A 65 -8.64 12.92 -10.21
C ASP A 65 -8.50 13.67 -11.53
N ALA A 66 -7.96 12.98 -12.54
CA ALA A 66 -7.70 13.51 -13.88
C ALA A 66 -8.99 13.78 -14.69
N THR A 67 -10.13 13.95 -14.03
CA THR A 67 -11.46 14.19 -14.60
C THR A 67 -12.06 15.54 -14.15
N SER A 68 -11.21 16.53 -13.84
CA SER A 68 -11.63 17.93 -13.65
C SER A 68 -11.37 18.79 -14.91
N LYS A 69 -11.68 18.25 -16.10
CA LYS A 69 -11.74 19.03 -17.35
C LYS A 69 -12.99 18.62 -18.10
N GLU A 70 -14.09 19.26 -17.75
CA GLU A 70 -15.24 19.53 -18.62
C GLU A 70 -16.17 20.46 -17.83
N ALA A 71 -15.91 21.76 -17.99
CA ALA A 71 -16.80 22.87 -17.66
C ALA A 71 -16.81 23.82 -18.85
#